data_AF-A0A2Z4MKF7-F1
#
_entry.id   AF-A0A2Z4MKF7-F1
#
_cell.length_a   1.000
_cell.length_b   1.000
_cell.length_c   1.000
_cell.angle_alpha   90.00
_cell.angle_beta   90.00
_cell.angle_gamma   90.00
#
_symmetry.space_group_name_H-M   'P 1'
#
loop_
_entity.id
_entity.type
_entity.pdbx_description
1 polymer ?
#
loop_
_entity_poly.entity_id
_entity_poly.type
_entity_poly.pdbx_seq_one_letter_code
_entity_poly.pdbx_strand_id
1 'polypeptide(L)'
;MATFFSFLCAIFLFATIILAIIFRRNKTASLGIILAGLMVCIPLFFLADWGLKNQHKAEINRVITKNHGTVIEIDKVDAKETPFYPEASASNRYYKVTFELNNEKIIGWYRATNYINDIHATPSKGYPERWILPGSFDTSH
;
A
#
# COMPACT_ATOMS: atom_id res chain seq x y z
N MET A 1 6.02 -10.40 0.93
CA MET A 1 4.72 -11.10 0.79
C MET A 1 3.83 -10.48 -0.28
N ALA A 2 3.57 -9.17 -0.26
CA ALA A 2 2.74 -8.52 -1.28
C ALA A 2 3.28 -8.68 -2.72
N THR A 3 4.60 -8.69 -2.86
CA THR A 3 5.32 -8.93 -4.13
C THR A 3 4.99 -10.29 -4.73
N PHE A 4 5.07 -11.35 -3.91
CA PHE A 4 4.74 -12.71 -4.31
C PHE A 4 3.30 -12.85 -4.81
N PHE A 5 2.32 -12.32 -4.08
CA PHE A 5 0.92 -12.36 -4.51
C PHE A 5 0.68 -11.58 -5.81
N SER A 6 1.39 -10.47 -6.01
CA SER A 6 1.32 -9.70 -7.26
C SER A 6 1.87 -10.49 -8.46
N PHE A 7 3.01 -11.16 -8.30
CA PHE A 7 3.57 -12.03 -9.35
C PHE A 7 2.64 -13.22 -9.64
N LEU A 8 2.09 -13.86 -8.60
CA LEU A 8 1.16 -14.97 -8.76
C LEU A 8 -0.09 -14.53 -9.52
N CYS A 9 -0.66 -13.36 -9.19
CA CYS A 9 -1.79 -12.78 -9.91
C CYS A 9 -1.48 -12.55 -11.39
N ALA A 10 -0.29 -12.01 -11.71
CA ALA A 10 0.12 -11.81 -13.10
C ALA A 10 0.21 -13.14 -13.88
N ILE A 11 0.78 -14.19 -13.28
CA ILE A 11 0.87 -15.53 -13.90
C ILE A 11 -0.54 -16.07 -14.19
N PHE A 12 -1.47 -15.99 -13.23
CA PHE A 12 -2.85 -16.43 -13.43
C PHE A 12 -3.58 -15.61 -14.49
N LEU A 13 -3.38 -14.30 -14.55
CA LEU A 13 -3.93 -13.44 -15.60
C LEU A 13 -3.42 -13.85 -16.99
N PHE A 14 -2.11 -14.07 -17.15
CA PHE A 14 -1.58 -14.53 -18.43
C PHE A 14 -2.13 -15.90 -18.83
N ALA A 15 -2.17 -16.85 -17.89
CA ALA A 15 -2.73 -18.17 -18.15
C ALA A 15 -4.21 -18.11 -18.57
N THR A 16 -5.02 -17.31 -17.87
CA THR A 16 -6.44 -17.13 -18.20
C THR A 16 -6.65 -16.43 -19.53
N ILE A 17 -5.83 -15.43 -19.88
CA ILE A 17 -5.88 -14.79 -21.20
C ILE A 17 -5.52 -15.80 -22.30
N ILE A 18 -4.44 -16.58 -22.14
CA ILE A 18 -4.03 -17.60 -23.13
C ILE A 18 -5.13 -18.64 -23.32
N LEU A 19 -5.69 -19.16 -22.24
CA LEU A 19 -6.78 -20.14 -22.29
C LEU A 19 -8.04 -19.54 -22.93
N ALA A 20 -8.41 -18.30 -22.59
CA ALA A 20 -9.55 -17.62 -23.19
C ALA A 20 -9.39 -17.43 -24.71
N ILE A 21 -8.17 -17.14 -25.18
CA ILE A 21 -7.85 -17.02 -26.62
C ILE A 21 -7.95 -18.37 -27.32
N ILE A 22 -7.41 -19.45 -26.74
CA ILE A 22 -7.49 -20.80 -27.30
C ILE A 22 -8.96 -21.24 -27.45
N PHE A 23 -9.77 -20.99 -26.42
CA PHE A 23 -11.19 -21.36 -26.39
C PHE A 23 -12.14 -20.30 -26.97
N ARG A 24 -11.62 -19.26 -27.64
CA ARG A 24 -12.42 -18.12 -28.15
C ARG A 24 -13.59 -18.52 -29.06
N ARG A 25 -13.50 -19.68 -29.71
CA ARG A 25 -14.55 -20.20 -30.61
C ARG A 25 -15.79 -20.67 -29.82
N ASN A 26 -15.62 -21.10 -28.57
CA ASN A 26 -16.71 -21.47 -27.67
C ASN A 26 -16.93 -20.35 -26.65
N LYS A 27 -17.91 -19.48 -26.92
CA LYS A 27 -18.19 -18.29 -26.11
C LYS A 27 -18.49 -18.63 -24.64
N THR A 28 -19.23 -19.71 -24.37
CA THR A 28 -19.59 -20.12 -23.00
C THR A 28 -18.37 -20.61 -22.23
N ALA A 29 -17.52 -21.43 -22.85
CA ALA A 29 -16.29 -21.90 -22.23
C ALA A 29 -15.31 -20.74 -21.98
N SER A 30 -15.15 -19.84 -22.96
CA SER A 30 -14.31 -18.64 -22.83
C SER A 30 -14.78 -17.73 -21.70
N LEU A 31 -16.10 -17.50 -21.58
CA LEU A 31 -16.67 -16.72 -20.47
C LEU A 31 -16.42 -17.39 -19.11
N GLY A 32 -16.60 -18.71 -19.01
CA GLY A 32 -16.32 -19.47 -17.79
C GLY A 32 -14.86 -19.35 -17.33
N ILE A 33 -13.91 -19.41 -18.27
CA ILE A 33 -12.48 -19.24 -18.00
C ILE A 33 -12.18 -17.84 -17.47
N ILE A 34 -12.75 -16.80 -18.09
CA ILE A 34 -12.56 -15.41 -17.64
C ILE A 34 -13.12 -15.22 -16.22
N LEU A 35 -14.33 -15.71 -15.95
CA LEU A 35 -14.94 -15.62 -14.62
C LEU A 35 -14.13 -16.36 -13.56
N ALA A 36 -13.67 -17.59 -13.87
CA ALA A 36 -12.80 -18.35 -12.97
C ALA A 36 -11.47 -17.61 -12.72
N GLY A 37 -10.88 -17.01 -13.75
CA GLY A 37 -9.67 -16.20 -13.64
C GLY A 37 -9.87 -15.00 -12.71
N LEU A 38 -10.94 -14.24 -12.91
CA LEU A 38 -11.28 -13.10 -12.06
C LEU A 38 -11.52 -13.54 -10.60
N MET A 39 -12.21 -14.68 -10.40
CA MET A 39 -12.47 -15.23 -9.07
C MET A 39 -11.18 -15.53 -8.29
N VAL A 40 -10.09 -15.90 -8.97
CA VAL A 40 -8.78 -16.12 -8.34
C VAL A 40 -7.98 -14.83 -8.21
N CYS A 41 -7.98 -13.98 -9.23
CA CYS A 41 -7.14 -12.77 -9.27
C CYS A 41 -7.61 -11.68 -8.29
N ILE A 42 -8.92 -11.54 -8.08
CA ILE A 42 -9.48 -10.54 -7.18
C ILE A 42 -8.99 -10.76 -5.73
N PRO A 43 -9.13 -11.96 -5.11
CA PRO A 43 -8.57 -12.22 -3.78
C PRO A 43 -7.05 -11.98 -3.69
N LEU A 44 -6.28 -12.41 -4.71
CA LEU A 44 -4.83 -12.20 -4.73
C LEU A 44 -4.45 -10.72 -4.73
N PHE A 45 -5.18 -9.90 -5.46
CA PHE A 45 -4.99 -8.45 -5.47
C PHE A 45 -5.25 -7.84 -4.07
N PHE A 46 -6.33 -8.25 -3.40
CA PHE A 46 -6.63 -7.79 -2.04
C PHE A 46 -5.55 -8.23 -1.03
N LEU A 47 -5.02 -9.45 -1.16
CA LEU A 47 -3.92 -9.92 -0.32
C LEU A 47 -2.63 -9.12 -0.52
N ALA A 48 -2.32 -8.74 -1.76
CA ALA A 48 -1.19 -7.87 -2.06
C ALA A 48 -1.36 -6.47 -1.45
N ASP A 49 -2.53 -5.85 -1.62
CA ASP A 49 -2.85 -4.53 -1.03
C ASP A 49 -2.77 -4.57 0.50
N TRP A 50 -3.27 -5.65 1.12
CA TRP A 50 -3.20 -5.84 2.56
C TRP A 50 -1.74 -5.99 3.04
N GLY A 51 -0.92 -6.76 2.33
CA GLY A 51 0.49 -6.91 2.65
C GLY A 51 1.25 -5.56 2.63
N LEU A 52 1.00 -4.72 1.62
CA LEU A 52 1.59 -3.39 1.54
C LEU A 52 1.11 -2.48 2.68
N LYS A 53 -0.19 -2.48 2.99
CA LYS A 53 -0.74 -1.75 4.14
C LYS A 53 -0.07 -2.15 5.45
N ASN A 54 0.22 -3.44 5.64
CA ASN A 54 0.90 -3.93 6.84
C ASN A 54 2.36 -3.47 6.90
N GLN A 55 3.07 -3.39 5.76
CA GLN A 55 4.41 -2.81 5.71
C GLN A 55 4.40 -1.33 6.14
N HIS A 56 3.44 -0.55 5.64
CA HIS A 56 3.30 0.85 6.07
C HIS A 56 3.00 0.97 7.56
N LYS A 57 2.10 0.14 8.10
CA LYS A 57 1.79 0.14 9.55
C LYS A 57 3.00 -0.28 10.39
N ALA A 58 3.75 -1.28 9.95
CA ALA A 58 4.97 -1.70 10.62
C ALA A 58 6.01 -0.57 10.65
N GLU A 59 6.15 0.16 9.55
CA GLU A 59 7.04 1.31 9.48
C GLU A 59 6.58 2.44 10.40
N ILE A 60 5.28 2.75 10.41
CA ILE A 60 4.73 3.75 11.33
C ILE A 60 5.03 3.38 12.78
N ASN A 61 4.76 2.13 13.17
CA ASN A 61 5.08 1.65 14.51
C ASN A 61 6.59 1.75 14.80
N ARG A 62 7.45 1.38 13.84
CA ARG A 62 8.91 1.48 13.98
C ARG A 62 9.37 2.91 14.25
N VAL A 63 8.94 3.88 13.42
CA VAL A 63 9.36 5.28 13.55
C VAL A 63 8.89 5.89 14.86
N ILE A 64 7.63 5.65 15.24
CA ILE A 64 7.08 6.18 16.49
C ILE A 64 7.76 5.53 17.70
N THR A 65 7.98 4.21 17.69
CA THR A 65 8.65 3.49 18.79
C THR A 65 10.13 3.88 18.93
N LYS A 66 10.85 4.08 17.80
CA LYS A 66 12.24 4.58 17.78
C LYS A 66 12.37 5.92 18.52
N ASN A 67 11.33 6.74 18.46
CA ASN A 67 11.26 8.05 19.11
C ASN A 67 10.51 8.01 20.45
N HIS A 68 10.47 6.85 21.11
CA HIS A 68 9.85 6.64 22.43
C HIS A 68 8.33 6.93 22.51
N GLY A 69 7.65 7.01 21.36
CA GLY A 69 6.20 7.14 21.31
C GLY A 69 5.48 5.79 21.26
N THR A 70 4.19 5.81 21.56
CA THR A 70 3.29 4.65 21.41
C THR A 70 2.16 5.00 20.45
N VAL A 71 1.99 4.22 19.38
CA VAL A 71 0.92 4.44 18.40
C VAL A 71 -0.44 4.11 19.02
N ILE A 72 -1.37 5.05 18.95
CA ILE A 72 -2.76 4.88 19.39
C ILE A 72 -3.63 4.50 18.19
N GLU A 73 -3.50 5.24 17.08
CA GLU A 73 -4.39 5.12 15.93
C GLU A 73 -3.63 5.42 14.62
N ILE A 74 -3.98 4.69 13.56
CA ILE A 74 -3.45 4.89 12.21
C ILE A 74 -4.63 4.93 11.23
N ASP A 75 -4.92 6.12 10.72
CA ASP A 75 -5.98 6.34 9.75
C ASP A 75 -5.41 6.57 8.36
N LYS A 76 -5.94 5.87 7.37
CA LYS A 76 -5.69 6.20 5.96
C LYS A 76 -6.60 7.35 5.58
N VAL A 77 -6.02 8.46 5.11
CA VAL A 77 -6.72 9.69 4.76
C VAL A 77 -6.50 10.05 3.29
N ASP A 78 -7.32 10.95 2.75
CA ASP A 78 -7.10 11.52 1.41
C ASP A 78 -5.94 12.52 1.44
N ALA A 79 -5.23 12.68 0.33
CA ALA A 79 -4.15 13.65 0.20
C ALA A 79 -4.59 15.09 0.55
N LYS A 80 -5.84 15.43 0.21
CA LYS A 80 -6.48 16.74 0.47
C LYS A 80 -6.59 17.09 1.95
N GLU A 81 -6.65 16.09 2.80
CA GLU A 81 -6.79 16.25 4.26
C GLU A 81 -5.43 16.35 4.95
N THR A 82 -4.34 16.29 4.18
CA THR A 82 -2.98 16.27 4.71
C THR A 82 -2.20 17.51 4.31
N PRO A 83 -1.14 17.86 5.07
CA PRO A 83 -0.18 18.89 4.66
C PRO A 83 0.55 18.57 3.34
N PHE A 84 0.47 17.33 2.85
CA PHE A 84 1.05 16.91 1.58
C PHE A 84 0.17 17.21 0.37
N TYR A 85 -0.96 17.90 0.51
CA TYR A 85 -1.88 18.18 -0.60
C TYR A 85 -1.23 18.76 -1.88
N PRO A 86 -0.25 19.69 -1.80
CA PRO A 86 0.45 20.17 -2.99
C PRO A 86 1.25 19.08 -3.72
N GLU A 87 1.59 18.00 -3.01
CA GLU A 87 2.34 16.83 -3.47
C GLU A 87 1.42 15.59 -3.52
N ALA A 88 0.14 15.79 -3.88
CA ALA A 88 -0.84 14.72 -4.04
C ALA A 88 -0.50 13.83 -5.24
N SER A 89 -0.41 12.52 -5.01
CA SER A 89 -0.16 11.54 -6.07
C SER A 89 -0.89 10.22 -5.79
N ALA A 90 -1.44 9.62 -6.86
CA ALA A 90 -2.02 8.28 -6.81
C ALA A 90 -0.99 7.18 -6.49
N SER A 91 0.30 7.49 -6.67
CA SER A 91 1.41 6.60 -6.33
C SER A 91 1.79 6.63 -4.85
N ASN A 92 1.12 7.45 -4.03
CA ASN A 92 1.33 7.54 -2.60
C ASN A 92 0.11 7.09 -1.79
N ARG A 93 0.32 6.82 -0.51
CA ARG A 93 -0.74 6.69 0.50
C ARG A 93 -0.45 7.64 1.65
N TYR A 94 -1.50 8.23 2.18
CA TYR A 94 -1.42 9.23 3.22
C TYR A 94 -2.04 8.68 4.49
N TYR A 95 -1.35 8.88 5.60
CA TYR A 95 -1.77 8.42 6.90
C TYR A 95 -1.74 9.57 7.89
N LYS A 96 -2.79 9.63 8.70
CA LYS A 96 -2.81 10.38 9.95
C LYS A 96 -2.47 9.38 11.05
N VAL A 97 -1.47 9.72 11.85
CA VAL A 97 -0.99 8.86 12.94
C VAL A 97 -1.23 9.60 14.24
N THR A 98 -2.05 9.04 15.11
CA THR A 98 -2.23 9.54 16.48
C THR A 98 -1.39 8.68 17.41
N PHE A 99 -0.51 9.29 18.19
CA PHE A 99 0.39 8.58 19.10
C PHE A 99 0.58 9.34 20.41
N GLU A 100 1.03 8.63 21.45
CA GLU A 100 1.37 9.18 22.74
C GLU A 100 2.87 9.35 22.87
N LEU A 101 3.33 10.51 23.34
CA LEU A 101 4.72 10.77 23.73
C LEU A 101 4.70 11.62 24.99
N ASN A 102 5.45 11.23 26.03
CA ASN A 102 5.50 11.96 27.31
C ASN A 102 4.10 12.24 27.90
N ASN A 103 3.18 11.27 27.78
CA ASN A 103 1.76 11.38 28.19
C ASN A 103 0.94 12.45 27.44
N GLU A 104 1.45 12.97 26.33
CA GLU A 104 0.74 13.88 25.44
C GLU A 104 0.31 13.15 24.16
N LYS A 105 -0.92 13.42 23.73
CA LYS A 105 -1.42 12.94 22.45
C LYS A 105 -0.96 13.85 21.33
N ILE A 106 -0.29 13.26 20.36
CA ILE A 106 0.32 13.95 19.24
C ILE A 106 -0.23 13.38 17.93
N ILE A 107 -0.36 14.25 16.93
CA ILE A 107 -0.75 13.88 15.58
C ILE A 107 0.45 14.08 14.65
N GLY A 108 0.79 13.01 13.93
CA GLY A 108 1.78 13.00 12.85
C GLY A 108 1.13 12.71 11.51
N TRP A 109 1.81 13.12 10.44
CA TRP A 109 1.43 12.79 9.07
C TRP A 109 2.52 11.98 8.40
N TYR A 110 2.09 10.92 7.73
CA TYR A 110 2.99 10.04 7.01
C TYR A 110 2.53 9.86 5.57
N ARG A 111 3.43 10.15 4.64
CA ARG A 111 3.26 9.81 3.23
C ARG A 111 4.11 8.59 2.90
N ALA A 112 3.44 7.48 2.65
CA ALA A 112 4.05 6.26 2.16
C ALA A 112 4.10 6.22 0.63
N THR A 113 5.07 5.50 0.07
CA THR A 113 5.11 5.16 -1.34
C THR A 113 4.33 3.86 -1.60
N ASN A 114 3.72 3.69 -2.77
CA ASN A 114 3.01 2.44 -3.12
C ASN A 114 3.93 1.37 -3.74
N TYR A 115 5.23 1.38 -3.42
CA TYR A 115 6.18 0.41 -3.96
C TYR A 115 6.12 -0.89 -3.17
N ILE A 116 5.58 -1.94 -3.81
CA ILE A 116 5.33 -3.25 -3.18
C ILE A 116 6.64 -3.93 -2.72
N ASN A 117 7.74 -3.68 -3.43
CA ASN A 117 9.04 -4.30 -3.13
C ASN A 117 9.78 -3.59 -1.99
N ASP A 118 9.72 -2.26 -1.96
CA ASP A 118 10.48 -1.42 -1.05
C ASP A 118 9.72 -0.11 -0.83
N ILE A 119 9.24 0.10 0.39
CA ILE A 119 8.42 1.26 0.76
C ILE A 119 9.26 2.54 0.90
N HIS A 120 10.59 2.40 1.02
CA HIS A 120 11.57 3.49 1.13
C HIS A 120 12.16 3.87 -0.24
N ALA A 121 11.85 3.11 -1.29
CA ALA A 121 12.39 3.35 -2.62
C ALA A 121 12.01 4.74 -3.14
N THR A 122 12.95 5.40 -3.82
CA THR A 122 12.64 6.64 -4.52
C THR A 122 11.73 6.32 -5.70
N PRO A 123 10.50 6.86 -5.74
CA PRO A 123 9.54 6.49 -6.75
C PRO A 123 9.87 7.17 -8.08
N SER A 124 9.73 6.45 -9.19
CA SER A 124 9.80 7.03 -10.54
C SER A 124 8.55 7.85 -10.87
N LYS A 125 7.45 7.64 -10.14
CA LYS A 125 6.20 8.40 -10.22
C LYS A 125 5.67 8.69 -8.81
N GLY A 126 5.34 9.95 -8.54
CA GLY A 126 4.91 10.41 -7.22
C GLY A 126 6.08 10.96 -6.40
N TYR A 127 5.88 11.05 -5.09
CA TYR A 127 6.82 11.67 -4.19
C TYR A 127 7.43 10.65 -3.23
N PRO A 128 8.70 10.80 -2.84
CA PRO A 128 9.36 9.89 -1.91
C PRO A 128 8.64 9.86 -0.57
N GLU A 129 8.91 8.83 0.20
CA GLU A 129 8.43 8.74 1.57
C GLU A 129 8.78 10.01 2.36
N ARG A 130 7.83 10.49 3.17
CA ARG A 130 8.07 11.65 4.04
C ARG A 130 7.21 11.61 5.29
N TRP A 131 7.81 12.06 6.38
CA TRP A 131 7.19 12.25 7.68
C TRP A 131 7.04 13.74 7.99
N ILE A 132 5.92 14.11 8.61
CA ILE A 132 5.73 15.40 9.28
C ILE A 132 5.34 15.09 10.72
N LEU A 133 6.29 15.28 11.61
CA LEU A 133 6.18 15.04 13.05
C LEU A 133 6.57 16.33 13.79
N PRO A 134 6.05 16.58 15.00
CA PRO A 134 6.45 17.74 15.79
C PRO A 134 7.93 17.67 16.18
N GLY A 135 8.50 18.85 16.46
CA GLY A 135 9.96 19.05 16.58
C GLY A 135 10.61 18.30 17.74
N SER A 136 11.12 17.11 17.42
CA SER A 136 12.10 16.29 18.17
C SER A 136 12.30 14.90 17.55
N PHE A 137 11.49 14.54 16.54
CA PHE A 137 11.52 13.21 15.93
C PHE A 137 12.66 13.06 14.90
N ASP A 138 13.48 12.03 15.09
CA ASP A 138 14.42 11.58 14.08
C ASP A 138 13.72 10.61 13.11
N THR A 139 13.65 11.02 11.85
CA THR A 139 13.03 10.29 10.74
C THR A 139 14.07 9.73 9.77
N SER A 140 15.36 9.80 10.10
CA SER A 140 16.43 9.24 9.26
C SER A 140 16.37 7.70 9.24
N HIS A 141 16.47 7.18 8.01
CA HIS A 141 16.62 5.76 7.67
C HIS A 141 18.10 5.41 7.58
#